data_AF-A0A094L0F0-F1
#
_entry.id   AF-A0A094L0F0-F1
#
_cell.length_a   1.000
_cell.length_b   1.000
_cell.length_c   1.000
_cell.angle_alpha   90.00
_cell.angle_beta   90.00
_cell.angle_gamma   90.00
#
_symmetry.space_group_name_H-M   'P 1'
#
loop_
_entity.id
_entity.type
_entity.pdbx_description
1 polymer ?
#
loop_
_entity_poly.entity_id
_entity_poly.type
_entity_poly.pdbx_seq_one_letter_code
_entity_poly.pdbx_strand_id
1 'polypeptide(L)' 'NCTGVEDFKACLGKTDNFCPTNISCECKNEKPFCRCDYFRVDWREYWYMGPKCNHLWNTLDFILVSTLPAIALVIIV' A
#
# COMPACT_ATOMS: atom_id res chain seq x y z
N ASN A 1 -0.80 19.86 0.91
CA ASN A 1 -1.23 20.51 -0.33
C ASN A 1 -0.36 19.99 -1.46
N CYS A 2 -0.97 19.46 -2.51
CA CYS A 2 -0.27 18.85 -3.66
C CYS A 2 -0.48 19.63 -4.97
N THR A 3 -1.13 20.79 -4.92
CA THR A 3 -1.33 21.66 -6.10
C THR A 3 0.03 22.17 -6.59
N GLY A 4 0.35 21.89 -7.86
CA GLY A 4 1.62 22.27 -8.47
C GLY A 4 2.86 21.49 -7.98
N VAL A 5 2.67 20.38 -7.26
CA VAL A 5 3.74 19.48 -6.84
C VAL A 5 3.87 18.35 -7.87
N GLU A 6 5.09 18.07 -8.34
CA GLU A 6 5.34 16.94 -9.25
C GLU A 6 4.97 15.60 -8.61
N ASP A 7 4.62 14.63 -9.45
CA ASP A 7 4.34 13.28 -8.99
C ASP A 7 5.56 12.68 -8.25
N PHE A 8 5.27 11.93 -7.18
CA PHE A 8 6.23 11.30 -6.27
C PHE A 8 7.11 12.27 -5.46
N LYS A 9 6.77 13.57 -5.42
CA LYS A 9 7.40 14.53 -4.50
C LYS A 9 6.66 14.58 -3.16
N ALA A 10 7.40 15.02 -2.14
CA ALA A 10 6.85 15.21 -0.80
C ALA A 10 5.70 16.22 -0.80
N CYS A 11 4.66 15.91 -0.03
CA CYS A 11 3.53 16.80 0.19
C CYS A 11 3.99 18.13 0.85
N LEU A 12 3.46 19.27 0.37
CA LEU A 12 3.73 20.57 0.99
C LEU A 12 2.74 20.84 2.14
N GLY A 13 3.23 21.15 3.34
CA GLY A 13 2.45 21.50 4.52
C GLY A 13 2.34 20.39 5.58
N LYS A 14 1.59 20.62 6.67
CA LYS A 14 1.40 19.66 7.75
C LYS A 14 0.58 18.46 7.30
N THR A 15 1.22 17.30 7.19
CA THR A 15 0.58 16.02 6.86
C THR A 15 0.43 15.11 8.07
N ASP A 16 0.65 15.65 9.28
CA ASP A 16 0.76 14.96 10.57
C ASP A 16 -0.44 14.04 10.92
N ASN A 17 -1.57 14.15 10.19
CA ASN A 17 -2.78 13.35 10.41
C ASN A 17 -3.20 12.47 9.21
N PHE A 18 -2.54 12.59 8.05
CA PHE A 18 -2.93 11.82 6.86
C PHE A 18 -2.24 10.46 6.80
N CYS A 19 -0.92 10.45 7.00
CA CYS A 19 -0.13 9.23 7.07
C CYS A 19 0.25 8.91 8.52
N PRO A 20 0.37 7.61 8.89
CA PRO A 20 0.91 7.20 10.18
C PRO A 20 2.31 7.76 10.44
N THR A 21 2.69 7.84 11.71
CA THR A 21 4.03 8.23 12.14
C THR A 21 5.07 7.35 11.43
N ASN A 22 6.10 7.98 10.85
CA ASN A 22 7.19 7.34 10.07
C ASN A 22 6.88 6.98 8.61
N ILE A 23 5.74 7.38 8.05
CA ILE A 23 5.39 7.16 6.64
C ILE A 23 5.44 8.48 5.87
N SER A 24 6.18 8.52 4.75
CA SER A 24 6.26 9.72 3.92
C SER A 24 4.98 9.97 3.13
N CYS A 25 4.51 11.21 3.15
CA CYS A 25 3.44 11.68 2.26
C CYS A 25 4.05 12.11 0.93
N GLU A 26 3.56 11.53 -0.16
CA GLU A 26 3.91 11.89 -1.53
C GLU A 26 2.67 12.37 -2.31
N CYS A 27 2.88 13.15 -3.37
CA CYS A 27 1.80 13.63 -4.24
C CYS A 27 1.74 12.82 -5.53
N LYS A 28 0.53 12.50 -6.00
CA LYS A 28 0.29 11.91 -7.32
C LYS A 28 -0.99 12.49 -7.92
N ASN A 29 -0.94 13.00 -9.14
CA ASN A 29 -2.07 13.67 -9.80
C ASN A 29 -2.69 14.75 -8.89
N GLU A 30 -1.86 15.58 -8.27
CA GLU A 30 -2.27 16.63 -7.32
C GLU A 30 -3.05 16.12 -6.08
N LYS A 31 -3.05 14.80 -5.84
CA LYS A 31 -3.66 14.17 -4.66
C LYS A 31 -2.57 13.65 -3.71
N PRO A 32 -2.70 13.85 -2.40
CA PRO A 32 -1.78 13.26 -1.42
C PRO A 32 -2.02 11.75 -1.32
N PHE A 33 -0.94 10.98 -1.27
CA PHE A 33 -0.95 9.55 -0.98
C PHE A 33 0.19 9.21 -0.01
N CYS A 34 -0.01 8.18 0.81
CA CYS A 34 1.03 7.68 1.69
C CYS A 34 1.87 6.66 0.94
N ARG A 35 3.19 6.86 0.91
CA ARG A 35 4.10 5.86 0.35
C ARG A 35 4.36 4.79 1.39
N CYS A 36 3.75 3.63 1.20
CA CYS A 36 3.90 2.51 2.10
C CYS A 36 5.26 1.83 1.95
N ASP A 37 5.81 1.38 3.09
CA ASP A 37 7.09 0.70 3.10
C ASP A 37 7.02 -0.68 2.44
N TYR A 38 8.10 -1.02 1.76
CA TYR A 38 8.39 -2.33 1.22
C TYR A 38 9.67 -2.83 1.86
N PHE A 39 9.64 -4.07 2.36
CA PHE A 39 10.81 -4.71 2.93
C PHE A 39 10.82 -6.20 2.60
N ARG A 40 12.02 -6.78 2.60
CA ARG A 40 12.22 -8.19 2.33
C ARG A 40 12.85 -8.85 3.56
N VAL A 41 12.25 -9.95 3.99
CA VAL A 41 12.80 -10.82 5.03
C VAL A 41 13.02 -12.18 4.40
N ASP A 42 14.28 -12.58 4.27
CA ASP A 42 14.71 -13.78 3.57
C ASP A 42 14.21 -13.85 2.11
N TRP A 43 13.29 -14.77 1.83
CA TRP A 43 12.65 -14.99 0.53
C TRP A 43 11.25 -14.39 0.44
N ARG A 44 10.73 -13.81 1.54
CA ARG A 44 9.40 -13.20 1.56
C ARG A 44 9.48 -11.70 1.41
N GLU A 45 8.71 -11.21 0.45
CA GLU A 45 8.50 -9.79 0.21
C GLU A 45 7.26 -9.34 0.97
N TYR A 46 7.40 -8.29 1.74
CA TYR A 46 6.34 -7.68 2.52
C TYR A 46 6.12 -6.25 2.05
N TRP A 47 4.87 -5.87 1.89
CA TRP A 47 4.49 -4.51 1.56
C TRP A 47 3.24 -4.12 2.34
N TYR A 48 3.20 -2.88 2.77
CA TYR A 48 1.98 -2.32 3.34
C TYR A 48 1.08 -1.78 2.23
N MET A 49 -0.23 -1.98 2.40
CA MET A 49 -1.25 -1.64 1.43
C MET A 49 -2.42 -0.91 2.13
N GLY A 50 -3.19 -0.16 1.35
CA GLY A 50 -4.30 0.65 1.83
C GLY A 50 -3.98 2.14 1.98
N PRO A 51 -5.00 2.99 2.17
CA PRO A 51 -4.85 4.45 2.17
C PRO A 51 -3.97 4.98 3.32
N LYS A 52 -3.77 4.17 4.37
CA LYS A 52 -2.93 4.48 5.54
C LYS A 52 -1.87 3.43 5.79
N CYS A 53 -1.51 2.61 4.79
CA CYS A 53 -0.51 1.55 4.94
C CYS A 53 -0.77 0.61 6.13
N ASN A 54 -2.04 0.31 6.39
CA ASN A 54 -2.50 -0.42 7.57
C ASN A 54 -2.65 -1.92 7.32
N HIS A 55 -2.60 -2.36 6.06
CA HIS A 55 -2.68 -3.78 5.70
C HIS A 55 -1.31 -4.29 5.30
N LEU A 56 -0.72 -5.19 6.11
CA LEU A 56 0.49 -5.91 5.73
C LEU A 56 0.10 -7.03 4.76
N TRP A 57 0.75 -7.06 3.60
CA TRP A 57 0.59 -8.09 2.58
C TRP A 57 1.95 -8.68 2.23
N ASN A 58 1.92 -9.95 1.83
CA ASN A 58 3.03 -10.62 1.19
C ASN A 58 2.55 -11.41 -0.05
N THR A 59 3.48 -12.00 -0.79
CA THR A 59 3.19 -12.78 -2.00
C THR A 59 2.27 -13.98 -1.72
N LEU A 60 2.40 -14.63 -0.56
CA LEU A 60 1.54 -15.75 -0.18
C LEU A 60 0.11 -15.28 0.07
N ASP A 61 -0.10 -14.14 0.72
CA ASP A 61 -1.44 -13.57 0.95
C ASP A 61 -2.16 -13.33 -0.38
N PHE A 62 -1.45 -12.81 -1.38
CA PHE A 62 -2.00 -12.59 -2.72
C PHE A 62 -2.36 -13.91 -3.44
N ILE A 63 -1.49 -14.91 -3.35
CA ILE A 63 -1.78 -16.25 -3.88
C ILE A 63 -2.99 -16.85 -3.18
N LEU A 64 -3.09 -16.71 -1.85
CA LEU A 64 -4.19 -17.27 -1.07
C LEU A 64 -5.52 -16.64 -1.49
N VAL A 65 -5.58 -15.31 -1.56
CA VAL A 65 -6.80 -14.56 -1.95
C VAL A 65 -7.24 -14.87 -3.37
N SER A 66 -6.31 -15.10 -4.30
CA SER A 66 -6.64 -15.44 -5.70
C SER A 66 -7.02 -16.91 -5.89
N THR A 67 -6.45 -17.84 -5.11
CA THR A 67 -6.64 -19.29 -5.31
C THR A 67 -7.82 -19.85 -4.52
N LEU A 68 -8.09 -19.34 -3.32
CA LEU A 68 -9.19 -19.84 -2.47
C LEU A 68 -10.57 -19.84 -3.17
N PRO A 69 -10.98 -18.77 -3.90
CA PRO A 69 -12.26 -18.78 -4.62
C PRO A 69 -12.32 -19.84 -5.71
N ALA A 70 -11.22 -20.07 -6.42
CA ALA A 70 -11.14 -21.07 -7.47
C ALA A 70 -11.25 -22.49 -6.90
N ILE A 71 -10.55 -22.77 -5.80
CA ILE A 71 -10.61 -24.07 -5.11
C ILE A 71 -12.02 -24.33 -4.59
N ALA A 72 -12.67 -23.32 -3.99
CA ALA A 72 -14.04 -23.45 -3.51
C ALA A 72 -15.01 -23.79 -4.64
N LEU A 73 -14.89 -23.15 -5.80
CA LEU A 73 -15.71 -23.48 -6.98
C LEU A 73 -15.48 -24.92 -7.45
N VAL A 74 -14.25 -25.41 -7.48
CA VAL A 74 -13.94 -26.79 -7.89
C VAL A 74 -14.58 -27.83 -6.97
N ILE A 75 -14.76 -27.53 -5.68
CA ILE A 75 -15.37 -28.46 -4.70
C ILE A 75 -16.90 -28.48 -4.82
N ILE A 76 -17.52 -27.35 -5.19
CA ILE A 76 -18.98 -27.20 -5.21
C ILE A 76 -19.61 -27.83 -6.47
N VAL A 77 -18.89 -27.90 -7.59
CA VAL A 77 -19.38 -28.42 -8.88
C VAL A 77 -19.19 -29.92 -9.02
#